data_AF-A0A538KCW8-F1
#
_entry.id   AF-A0A538KCW8-F1
#
_cell.length_a   1.000
_cell.length_b   1.000
_cell.length_c   1.000
_cell.angle_alpha   90.00
_cell.angle_beta   90.00
_cell.angle_gamma   90.00
#
_symmetry.space_group_name_H-M   'P 1'
#
loop_
_entity.id
_entity.type
_entity.pdbx_description
1 polymer ?
#
loop_
_entity_poly.entity_id
_entity_poly.type
_entity_poly.pdbx_seq_one_letter_code
_entity_poly.pdbx_strand_id
1 'polypeptide(L)'
;MRTAIEHEGEGHRAALRGDADAARAAYGRAVDAYRASWEAAPPEAYGRLVGLLKAAVLASAPGEEAAYVRAAVSDELASGSPTAAYALAVAALVAGDDHEAARWAGVMRAGSEPFARTAAAIESLARGDRAGYRDAVTAIVRDFEGREEHLTGVAFADTAAMLEALAEPRGLAARPSSRVLAPAV
;
A
#
# COMPACT_ATOMS: atom_id res chain seq x y z
N MET A 1 12.80 7.21 9.37
CA MET A 1 12.60 5.87 8.77
C MET A 1 12.48 4.78 9.82
N ARG A 2 13.47 4.56 10.70
CA ARG A 2 13.41 3.48 11.72
C ARG A 2 12.13 3.53 12.58
N THR A 3 11.82 4.69 13.15
CA THR A 3 10.60 4.90 13.95
C THR A 3 9.31 4.59 13.17
N ALA A 4 9.27 4.90 11.87
CA ALA A 4 8.11 4.59 11.04
C ALA A 4 7.92 3.08 10.89
N ILE A 5 9.01 2.35 10.62
CA ILE A 5 9.04 0.89 10.50
C ILE A 5 8.64 0.23 11.83
N GLU A 6 9.07 0.78 12.97
CA GLU A 6 8.71 0.28 14.30
C GLU A 6 7.20 0.40 14.55
N HIS A 7 6.61 1.57 14.34
CA HIS A 7 5.17 1.80 14.48
C HIS A 7 4.34 0.99 13.48
N GLU A 8 4.81 0.85 12.23
CA GLU A 8 4.17 0.00 11.23
C GLU A 8 4.15 -1.47 11.68
N GLY A 9 5.26 -1.96 12.24
CA GLY A 9 5.33 -3.29 12.83
C GLY A 9 4.41 -3.49 14.04
N GLU A 10 4.23 -2.47 14.89
CA GLU A 10 3.21 -2.49 15.95
C GLU A 10 1.81 -2.64 15.37
N GLY A 11 1.50 -1.90 14.29
CA GLY A 11 0.24 -1.99 13.56
C GLY A 11 -0.01 -3.38 13.00
N HIS A 12 0.97 -3.96 12.30
CA HIS A 12 0.89 -5.33 11.77
C HIS A 12 0.58 -6.35 12.86
N ARG A 13 1.28 -6.30 14.00
CA ARG A 13 1.07 -7.24 15.12
C ARG A 13 -0.33 -7.08 15.74
N ALA A 14 -0.81 -5.85 15.89
CA ALA A 14 -2.16 -5.60 16.40
C ALA A 14 -3.23 -6.12 15.43
N ALA A 15 -3.07 -5.85 14.13
CA ALA A 15 -3.97 -6.32 13.08
C ALA A 15 -4.06 -7.85 13.05
N LEU A 16 -2.92 -8.56 13.15
CA LEU A 16 -2.89 -10.03 13.21
C LEU A 16 -3.60 -10.62 14.44
N ARG A 17 -3.70 -9.87 15.55
CA ARG A 17 -4.47 -10.27 16.74
C ARG A 17 -5.96 -9.90 16.66
N GLY A 18 -6.39 -9.24 15.58
CA GLY A 18 -7.75 -8.70 15.47
C GLY A 18 -8.00 -7.45 16.32
N ASP A 19 -6.95 -6.79 16.82
CA ASP A 19 -7.07 -5.57 17.62
C ASP A 19 -7.08 -4.34 16.70
N ALA A 20 -8.26 -4.03 16.15
CA ALA A 20 -8.44 -2.99 15.14
C ALA A 20 -8.09 -1.58 15.66
N ASP A 21 -8.40 -1.26 16.91
CA ASP A 21 -8.15 0.06 17.47
C ASP A 21 -6.66 0.28 17.76
N ALA A 22 -5.97 -0.72 18.32
CA ALA A 22 -4.53 -0.64 18.48
C ALA A 22 -3.79 -0.59 17.14
N ALA A 23 -4.27 -1.34 16.14
CA ALA A 23 -3.72 -1.30 14.79
C ALA A 23 -3.85 0.10 14.18
N ARG A 24 -5.06 0.68 14.22
CA ARG A 24 -5.33 2.03 13.71
C ARG A 24 -4.45 3.08 14.38
N ALA A 25 -4.34 3.04 15.70
CA ALA A 25 -3.50 3.98 16.45
C ALA A 25 -2.01 3.85 16.11
N ALA A 26 -1.51 2.63 15.90
CA ALA A 26 -0.11 2.40 15.52
C ALA A 26 0.18 2.86 14.09
N TYR A 27 -0.69 2.55 13.13
CA TYR A 27 -0.55 3.05 11.76
C TYR A 27 -0.62 4.57 11.69
N GLY A 28 -1.47 5.23 12.49
CA GLY A 28 -1.48 6.69 12.59
C GLY A 28 -0.12 7.27 13.00
N ARG A 29 0.55 6.68 14.00
CA ARG A 29 1.92 7.08 14.36
C ARG A 29 2.94 6.80 13.25
N ALA A 30 2.76 5.70 12.51
CA ALA A 30 3.61 5.37 11.37
C ALA A 30 3.46 6.42 10.24
N VAL A 31 2.25 6.92 9.99
CA VAL A 31 1.97 8.01 9.04
C VAL A 31 2.81 9.24 9.38
N ASP A 32 2.71 9.74 10.61
CA ASP A 32 3.47 10.92 11.06
C ASP A 32 4.97 10.71 10.90
N ALA A 33 5.47 9.52 11.28
CA ALA A 33 6.89 9.19 11.21
C ALA A 33 7.39 9.01 9.76
N TYR A 34 6.57 8.48 8.85
CA TYR A 34 6.89 8.39 7.43
C TYR A 34 6.95 9.77 6.78
N ARG A 35 6.01 10.66 7.13
CA ARG A 35 5.99 12.04 6.64
C ARG A 35 7.23 12.81 7.06
N ALA A 36 7.53 12.84 8.36
CA ALA A 36 8.75 13.47 8.87
C ALA A 36 10.02 12.86 8.25
N SER A 37 10.01 11.55 8.00
CA SER A 37 11.13 10.87 7.37
C SER A 37 11.31 11.19 5.89
N TRP A 38 10.25 11.55 5.18
CA TRP A 38 10.30 11.98 3.77
C TRP A 38 10.83 13.39 3.67
N GLU A 39 10.31 14.31 4.48
CA GLU A 39 10.70 15.73 4.46
C GLU A 39 12.18 15.95 4.80
N ALA A 40 12.78 15.03 5.58
CA ALA A 40 14.20 15.04 5.93
C ALA A 40 15.11 14.23 4.96
N ALA A 41 14.55 13.56 3.95
CA ALA A 41 15.28 12.66 3.06
C ALA A 41 15.59 13.30 1.70
N PRO A 42 16.54 12.72 0.93
CA PRO A 42 16.75 13.11 -0.46
C PRO A 42 15.49 12.92 -1.33
N PRO A 43 15.35 13.67 -2.44
CA PRO A 43 14.12 13.73 -3.25
C PRO A 43 13.66 12.40 -3.86
N GLU A 44 14.55 11.40 -3.91
CA GLU A 44 14.29 10.12 -4.58
C GLU A 44 13.87 9.00 -3.61
N ALA A 45 13.72 9.32 -2.33
CA ALA A 45 13.45 8.37 -1.26
C ALA A 45 11.98 7.89 -1.21
N TYR A 46 11.36 7.67 -2.38
CA TYR A 46 9.92 7.46 -2.60
C TYR A 46 9.30 6.29 -1.81
N GLY A 47 10.10 5.30 -1.41
CA GLY A 47 9.62 4.22 -0.54
C GLY A 47 8.98 4.72 0.76
N ARG A 48 9.36 5.92 1.24
CA ARG A 48 8.73 6.57 2.41
C ARG A 48 7.30 7.03 2.11
N LEU A 49 7.03 7.53 0.91
CA LEU A 49 5.69 7.92 0.47
C LEU A 49 4.79 6.69 0.26
N VAL A 50 5.36 5.59 -0.22
CA VAL A 50 4.64 4.31 -0.29
C VAL A 50 4.27 3.81 1.11
N GLY A 51 5.20 3.84 2.06
CA GLY A 51 4.93 3.48 3.47
C GLY A 51 3.88 4.39 4.10
N LEU A 52 3.97 5.70 3.87
CA LEU A 52 2.99 6.70 4.31
C LEU A 52 1.57 6.33 3.86
N LEU A 53 1.36 6.10 2.56
CA LEU A 53 0.04 5.79 2.02
C LEU A 53 -0.51 4.45 2.50
N LYS A 54 0.33 3.42 2.58
CA LYS A 54 -0.08 2.12 3.13
C LYS A 54 -0.56 2.25 4.57
N ALA A 55 0.22 2.92 5.41
CA ALA A 55 -0.15 3.17 6.79
C ALA A 55 -1.45 3.99 6.89
N ALA A 56 -1.61 5.04 6.07
CA ALA A 56 -2.80 5.88 6.10
C ALA A 56 -4.08 5.14 5.67
N VAL A 57 -3.98 4.28 4.64
CA VAL A 57 -5.09 3.40 4.21
C VAL A 57 -5.44 2.40 5.32
N LEU A 58 -4.44 1.76 5.93
CA LEU A 58 -4.64 0.80 7.03
C LEU A 58 -5.14 1.46 8.32
N ALA A 59 -4.89 2.77 8.50
CA ALA A 59 -5.49 3.59 9.54
C ALA A 59 -6.92 4.06 9.20
N SER A 60 -7.44 3.74 8.02
CA SER A 60 -8.76 4.16 7.52
C SER A 60 -8.95 5.68 7.37
N ALA A 61 -7.87 6.43 7.15
CA ALA A 61 -7.93 7.89 6.94
C ALA A 61 -6.92 8.41 5.89
N PRO A 62 -6.91 7.88 4.64
CA PRO A 62 -5.82 8.15 3.68
C PRO A 62 -5.90 9.47 2.89
N GLY A 63 -6.96 10.27 3.08
CA GLY A 63 -7.30 11.37 2.17
C GLY A 63 -6.26 12.50 2.13
N GLU A 64 -5.78 12.95 3.29
CA GLU A 64 -4.81 14.05 3.37
C GLU A 64 -3.44 13.63 2.83
N GLU A 65 -3.01 12.40 3.14
CA GLU A 65 -1.74 11.83 2.69
C GLU A 65 -1.74 11.59 1.18
N ALA A 66 -2.86 11.14 0.61
CA ALA A 66 -3.02 11.00 -0.83
C ALA A 66 -2.88 12.35 -1.54
N ALA A 67 -3.54 13.40 -1.04
CA ALA A 67 -3.42 14.75 -1.59
C ALA A 67 -1.98 15.29 -1.47
N TYR A 68 -1.33 15.06 -0.33
CA TYR A 68 0.07 15.44 -0.12
C TYR A 68 1.01 14.75 -1.12
N VAL A 69 0.90 13.44 -1.31
CA VAL A 69 1.75 12.69 -2.24
C VAL A 69 1.60 13.19 -3.67
N ARG A 70 0.36 13.46 -4.13
CA ARG A 70 0.11 14.01 -5.47
C ARG A 70 0.73 15.39 -5.67
N ALA A 71 0.80 16.21 -4.62
CA ALA A 71 1.48 17.51 -4.67
C ALA A 71 3.01 17.37 -4.61
N ALA A 72 3.53 16.36 -3.91
CA ALA A 72 4.97 16.16 -3.70
C ALA A 72 5.69 15.47 -4.86
N VAL A 73 4.98 14.67 -5.66
CA VAL A 73 5.56 13.87 -6.76
C VAL A 73 5.02 14.36 -8.10
N SER A 74 5.89 14.94 -8.92
CA SER A 74 5.54 15.34 -10.29
C SER A 74 5.45 14.15 -11.24
N ASP A 75 4.64 14.28 -12.30
CA ASP A 75 4.54 13.30 -13.38
C ASP A 75 5.86 12.90 -14.04
N GLU A 76 6.77 13.86 -14.23
CA GLU A 76 8.09 13.63 -14.84
C GLU A 76 8.91 12.64 -14.00
N LEU A 77 9.01 12.90 -12.70
CA LEU A 77 9.70 12.02 -11.74
C LEU A 77 9.05 10.64 -11.66
N ALA A 78 7.71 10.58 -11.66
CA ALA A 78 7.00 9.32 -11.57
C ALA A 78 7.16 8.45 -12.83
N SER A 79 7.23 9.07 -14.01
CA SER A 79 7.39 8.35 -15.29
C SER A 79 8.69 7.56 -15.38
N GLY A 80 9.74 7.99 -14.67
CA GLY A 80 11.04 7.30 -14.62
C GLY A 80 11.24 6.37 -13.42
N SER A 81 10.26 6.24 -12.52
CA SER A 81 10.44 5.54 -11.24
C SER A 81 9.20 4.69 -10.88
N PRO A 82 9.28 3.35 -10.99
CA PRO A 82 8.21 2.45 -10.55
C PRO A 82 7.76 2.67 -9.11
N THR A 83 8.66 3.10 -8.23
CA THR A 83 8.33 3.38 -6.81
C THR A 83 7.53 4.67 -6.66
N ALA A 84 7.88 5.73 -7.41
CA ALA A 84 7.13 6.99 -7.41
C ALA A 84 5.76 6.80 -8.08
N ALA A 85 5.71 6.07 -9.21
CA ALA A 85 4.47 5.68 -9.85
C ALA A 85 3.55 4.88 -8.91
N TYR A 86 4.12 3.97 -8.11
CA TYR A 86 3.33 3.24 -7.11
C TYR A 86 2.68 4.18 -6.08
N ALA A 87 3.41 5.16 -5.56
CA ALA A 87 2.85 6.14 -4.64
C ALA A 87 1.71 6.94 -5.28
N LEU A 88 1.88 7.42 -6.52
CA LEU A 88 0.82 8.13 -7.24
C LEU A 88 -0.40 7.23 -7.57
N ALA A 89 -0.17 5.97 -7.92
CA ALA A 89 -1.25 5.03 -8.22
C ALA A 89 -2.14 4.78 -7.00
N VAL A 90 -1.56 4.60 -5.81
CA VAL A 90 -2.31 4.44 -4.56
C VAL A 90 -3.05 5.73 -4.19
N ALA A 91 -2.39 6.89 -4.30
CA ALA A 91 -3.04 8.16 -4.04
C ALA A 91 -4.23 8.43 -4.99
N ALA A 92 -4.11 8.03 -6.26
CA ALA A 92 -5.19 8.10 -7.23
C ALA A 92 -6.36 7.18 -6.87
N LEU A 93 -6.10 5.93 -6.47
CA LEU A 93 -7.17 5.02 -6.00
C LEU A 93 -7.91 5.57 -4.77
N VAL A 94 -7.19 6.18 -3.82
CA VAL A 94 -7.77 6.85 -2.65
C VAL A 94 -8.67 8.02 -3.06
N ALA A 95 -8.24 8.81 -4.05
CA ALA A 95 -9.02 9.92 -4.59
C ALA A 95 -10.17 9.48 -5.52
N GLY A 96 -10.27 8.18 -5.84
CA GLY A 96 -11.26 7.67 -6.79
C GLY A 96 -10.93 7.96 -8.27
N ASP A 97 -9.70 8.36 -8.58
CA ASP A 97 -9.25 8.61 -9.95
C ASP A 97 -8.69 7.31 -10.57
N ASP A 98 -9.61 6.49 -11.07
CA ASP A 98 -9.28 5.19 -11.64
C ASP A 98 -8.45 5.29 -12.92
N HIS A 99 -8.63 6.35 -13.71
CA HIS A 99 -7.85 6.56 -14.92
C HIS A 99 -6.37 6.85 -14.58
N GLU A 100 -6.14 7.73 -13.62
CA GLU A 100 -4.79 8.04 -13.14
C GLU A 100 -4.14 6.82 -12.45
N ALA A 101 -4.91 6.08 -11.64
CA ALA A 101 -4.43 4.84 -11.03
C ALA A 101 -3.96 3.81 -12.07
N ALA A 102 -4.75 3.59 -13.13
CA ALA A 102 -4.39 2.66 -14.22
C ALA A 102 -3.17 3.13 -15.02
N ARG A 103 -3.05 4.44 -15.28
CA ARG A 103 -1.87 5.03 -15.94
C ARG A 103 -0.59 4.72 -15.16
N TRP A 104 -0.59 5.01 -13.86
CA TRP A 104 0.60 4.80 -13.03
C TRP A 104 0.91 3.32 -12.80
N ALA A 105 -0.10 2.45 -12.72
CA ALA A 105 0.09 1.01 -12.77
C ALA A 105 0.83 0.57 -14.05
N GLY A 106 0.55 1.20 -15.19
CA GLY A 106 1.29 0.97 -16.44
C GLY A 106 2.79 1.23 -16.31
N VAL A 107 3.19 2.30 -15.63
CA VAL A 107 4.61 2.63 -15.38
C VAL A 107 5.24 1.63 -14.40
N MET A 108 4.52 1.24 -13.34
CA MET A 108 5.00 0.27 -12.36
C MET A 108 5.39 -1.07 -12.99
N ARG A 109 4.70 -1.51 -14.05
CA ARG A 109 4.97 -2.79 -14.75
C ARG A 109 6.38 -2.88 -15.34
N ALA A 110 7.03 -1.75 -15.63
CA ALA A 110 8.43 -1.72 -16.09
C ALA A 110 9.45 -1.96 -14.95
N GLY A 111 8.98 -2.03 -13.70
CA GLY A 111 9.80 -2.36 -12.53
C GLY A 111 10.06 -3.86 -12.37
N SER A 112 10.23 -4.29 -11.12
CA SER A 112 10.44 -5.70 -10.77
C SER A 112 9.12 -6.49 -10.71
N GLU A 113 9.23 -7.82 -10.62
CA GLU A 113 8.07 -8.72 -10.53
C GLU A 113 7.09 -8.36 -9.39
N PRO A 114 7.52 -7.99 -8.16
CA PRO A 114 6.61 -7.45 -7.14
C PRO A 114 5.85 -6.19 -7.57
N PHE A 115 6.49 -5.28 -8.31
CA PHE A 115 5.81 -4.11 -8.86
C PHE A 115 4.79 -4.50 -9.92
N ALA A 116 5.13 -5.42 -10.84
CA ALA A 116 4.21 -5.91 -11.86
C ALA A 116 2.96 -6.57 -11.27
N ARG A 117 3.10 -7.38 -10.21
CA ARG A 117 1.96 -7.98 -9.49
C ARG A 117 1.09 -6.93 -8.80
N THR A 118 1.72 -5.95 -8.14
CA THR A 118 0.98 -4.85 -7.49
C THR A 118 0.25 -3.98 -8.52
N ALA A 119 0.89 -3.70 -9.66
CA ALA A 119 0.30 -2.98 -10.76
C ALA A 119 -0.94 -3.69 -11.32
N ALA A 120 -0.88 -5.01 -11.49
CA ALA A 120 -2.04 -5.79 -11.92
C ALA A 120 -3.22 -5.67 -10.95
N ALA A 121 -2.98 -5.71 -9.64
CA ALA A 121 -4.05 -5.54 -8.65
C ALA A 121 -4.66 -4.13 -8.70
N ILE A 122 -3.84 -3.07 -8.76
CA ILE A 122 -4.29 -1.67 -8.88
C ILE A 122 -5.12 -1.47 -10.16
N GLU A 123 -4.63 -1.99 -11.28
CA GLU A 123 -5.28 -1.87 -12.57
C GLU A 123 -6.63 -2.60 -12.61
N SER A 124 -6.72 -3.78 -11.99
CA SER A 124 -7.99 -4.49 -11.82
C SER A 124 -8.97 -3.74 -10.91
N LEU A 125 -8.50 -3.11 -9.81
CA LEU A 125 -9.34 -2.25 -8.97
C LEU A 125 -9.89 -1.05 -9.74
N ALA A 126 -9.03 -0.39 -10.51
CA ALA A 126 -9.41 0.77 -11.31
C ALA A 126 -10.44 0.42 -12.40
N ARG A 127 -10.44 -0.82 -12.90
CA ARG A 127 -11.41 -1.29 -13.90
C ARG A 127 -12.66 -1.95 -13.32
N GLY A 128 -12.72 -2.16 -12.02
CA GLY A 128 -13.78 -2.97 -11.41
C GLY A 128 -13.70 -4.47 -11.76
N ASP A 129 -12.54 -4.97 -12.17
CA ASP A 129 -12.32 -6.37 -12.52
C ASP A 129 -12.10 -7.21 -11.26
N ARG A 130 -13.19 -7.77 -10.72
CA ARG A 130 -13.17 -8.61 -9.52
C ARG A 130 -12.30 -9.86 -9.69
N ALA A 131 -12.32 -10.50 -10.86
CA ALA A 131 -11.61 -11.75 -11.07
C ALA A 131 -10.10 -11.49 -11.14
N GLY A 132 -9.67 -10.53 -11.95
CA GLY A 132 -8.27 -10.14 -12.05
C GLY A 132 -7.72 -9.61 -10.73
N TYR A 133 -8.52 -8.84 -9.98
CA TYR A 133 -8.11 -8.36 -8.66
C TYR A 133 -7.85 -9.50 -7.67
N ARG A 134 -8.77 -10.47 -7.57
CA ARG A 134 -8.60 -11.64 -6.69
C ARG A 134 -7.34 -12.43 -7.05
N ASP A 135 -7.11 -12.65 -8.34
CA ASP A 135 -5.96 -13.43 -8.79
C ASP A 135 -4.65 -12.70 -8.46
N ALA A 136 -4.60 -11.38 -8.71
CA ALA A 136 -3.44 -10.54 -8.41
C ALA A 136 -3.15 -10.46 -6.89
N VAL A 137 -4.16 -10.20 -6.05
CA VAL A 137 -3.95 -10.10 -4.60
C VAL A 137 -3.57 -11.45 -4.00
N THR A 138 -4.11 -12.56 -4.51
CA THR A 138 -3.70 -13.92 -4.11
C THR A 138 -2.23 -14.17 -4.45
N ALA A 139 -1.77 -13.73 -5.62
CA ALA A 139 -0.35 -13.84 -6.00
C ALA A 139 0.57 -12.98 -5.12
N ILE A 140 0.10 -11.81 -4.65
CA ILE A 140 0.83 -10.99 -3.67
C ILE A 140 0.93 -11.70 -2.33
N VAL A 141 -0.18 -12.25 -1.82
CA VAL A 141 -0.21 -12.98 -0.54
C VAL A 141 0.74 -14.18 -0.57
N ARG A 142 0.66 -15.03 -1.60
CA ARG A 142 1.54 -16.21 -1.74
C ARG A 142 3.02 -15.87 -1.74
N ASP A 143 3.38 -14.78 -2.38
CA ASP A 143 4.77 -14.29 -2.37
C ASP A 143 5.21 -13.86 -0.97
N PHE A 144 4.35 -13.18 -0.20
CA PHE A 144 4.67 -12.83 1.19
C PHE A 144 4.74 -14.05 2.11
N GLU A 145 3.91 -15.07 1.90
CA GLU A 145 3.94 -16.31 2.69
C GLU A 145 5.25 -17.09 2.56
N GLY A 146 5.94 -16.94 1.43
CA GLY A 146 7.23 -17.57 1.14
C GLY A 146 8.46 -16.77 1.55
N ARG A 147 8.30 -15.57 2.13
CA ARG A 147 9.45 -14.74 2.57
C ARG A 147 9.93 -15.16 3.96
N GLU A 148 11.25 -15.16 4.13
CA GLU A 148 11.90 -15.37 5.44
C GLU A 148 12.16 -14.04 6.16
N GLU A 149 12.34 -12.95 5.41
CA GLU A 149 12.64 -11.62 5.93
C GLU A 149 11.55 -10.60 5.58
N HIS A 150 11.22 -9.76 6.57
CA HIS A 150 10.25 -8.68 6.44
C HIS A 150 10.83 -7.39 7.02
N LEU A 151 10.59 -6.26 6.36
CA LEU A 151 11.15 -4.96 6.75
C LEU A 151 10.84 -4.58 8.22
N THR A 152 9.63 -4.89 8.67
CA THR A 152 9.16 -4.60 10.05
C THR A 152 9.48 -5.72 11.05
N GLY A 153 10.06 -6.83 10.59
CA GLY A 153 10.23 -8.07 11.36
C GLY A 153 8.92 -8.81 11.65
N VAL A 154 7.81 -8.43 10.99
CA VAL A 154 6.50 -9.06 11.13
C VAL A 154 6.09 -9.64 9.77
N ALA A 155 5.73 -10.92 9.75
CA ALA A 155 5.21 -11.59 8.57
C ALA A 155 3.79 -11.09 8.25
N PHE A 156 3.71 -9.97 7.53
CA PHE A 156 2.45 -9.32 7.19
C PHE A 156 2.48 -8.85 5.73
N ALA A 157 1.47 -9.24 4.95
CA ALA A 157 1.28 -8.85 3.55
C ALA A 157 0.62 -7.48 3.46
N ASP A 158 1.32 -6.46 3.94
CA ASP A 158 0.87 -5.07 4.00
C ASP A 158 0.35 -4.50 2.67
N THR A 159 0.98 -4.83 1.54
CA THR A 159 0.50 -4.45 0.21
C THR A 159 -0.86 -5.07 -0.09
N ALA A 160 -1.06 -6.37 0.21
CA ALA A 160 -2.35 -7.02 0.02
C ALA A 160 -3.41 -6.47 0.98
N ALA A 161 -3.06 -6.22 2.25
CA ALA A 161 -3.97 -5.64 3.23
C ALA A 161 -4.44 -4.23 2.82
N MET A 162 -3.52 -3.38 2.33
CA MET A 162 -3.86 -2.06 1.80
C MET A 162 -4.80 -2.17 0.60
N LEU A 163 -4.50 -3.06 -0.35
CA LEU A 163 -5.33 -3.27 -1.54
C LEU A 163 -6.74 -3.76 -1.17
N GLU A 164 -6.86 -4.69 -0.22
CA GLU A 164 -8.15 -5.16 0.29
C GLU A 164 -8.96 -4.03 0.93
N ALA A 165 -8.33 -3.17 1.71
CA ALA A 165 -8.97 -2.01 2.30
C ALA A 165 -9.49 -1.01 1.24
N LEU A 166 -8.77 -0.84 0.12
CA LEU A 166 -9.22 -0.03 -1.01
C LEU A 166 -10.31 -0.72 -1.85
N ALA A 167 -10.31 -2.05 -1.88
CA ALA A 167 -11.26 -2.87 -2.63
C ALA A 167 -12.62 -3.01 -1.93
N GLU A 168 -12.65 -2.96 -0.60
CA GLU A 168 -13.85 -3.13 0.22
C GLU A 168 -14.96 -2.12 -0.12
N PRO A 169 -14.74 -0.78 -0.12
CA PRO A 169 -15.79 0.19 -0.48
C PRO A 169 -16.24 0.08 -1.94
N ARG A 170 -15.45 -0.59 -2.80
CA ARG A 170 -15.76 -0.85 -4.21
C ARG A 170 -16.53 -2.17 -4.41
N GLY A 171 -16.72 -2.97 -3.37
CA GLY A 171 -17.32 -4.31 -3.47
C GLY A 171 -16.46 -5.32 -4.24
N LEU A 172 -15.13 -5.13 -4.22
CA LEU A 172 -14.16 -5.96 -4.95
C LEU A 172 -13.24 -6.78 -4.05
N ALA A 173 -13.25 -6.53 -2.74
CA ALA A 173 -12.38 -7.24 -1.78
C ALA A 173 -12.48 -8.77 -1.96
N ALA A 174 -11.32 -9.42 -2.04
CA ALA A 174 -11.21 -10.84 -2.33
C ALA A 174 -11.16 -11.71 -1.07
N ARG A 175 -10.78 -11.10 0.05
CA ARG A 175 -10.64 -11.67 1.40
C ARG A 175 -9.86 -12.99 1.41
N PRO A 176 -8.62 -13.03 0.86
CA PRO A 176 -7.83 -14.24 0.87
C PRO A 176 -7.54 -14.69 2.31
N SER A 177 -7.77 -15.97 2.60
CA SER A 177 -7.41 -16.56 3.89
C SER A 177 -5.91 -16.80 3.94
N SER A 178 -5.21 -16.17 4.88
CA SER A 178 -3.76 -16.31 5.05
C SER A 178 -3.32 -15.92 6.45
N ARG A 179 -2.24 -16.55 6.95
CA ARG A 179 -1.59 -16.21 8.22
C ARG A 179 -0.84 -14.87 8.20
N VAL A 180 -0.56 -14.32 7.02
CA VAL A 180 0.11 -13.02 6.85
C VAL A 180 -0.88 -11.87 6.66
N LEU A 181 -2.17 -12.10 6.91
CA LEU A 181 -3.22 -11.09 6.87
C LEU A 181 -4.01 -11.08 8.17
N ALA A 182 -4.65 -9.96 8.47
CA ALA A 182 -5.57 -9.87 9.60
C ALA A 182 -6.74 -10.86 9.40
N PRO A 183 -7.27 -11.45 10.48
CA PRO A 183 -8.47 -12.28 10.40
C PRO A 183 -9.64 -11.50 9.79
N ALA A 184 -10.41 -12.14 8.90
CA ALA A 184 -11.68 -11.59 8.48
C ALA A 184 -12.64 -11.58 9.68
N VAL A 185 -13.24 -10.43 9.97
CA VAL A 185 -14.35 -10.25 10.94
C VAL A 185 -15.69 -10.60 10.31
#